data_AF-A0A1X0QD09-F1
#
_entry.id   AF-A0A1X0QD09-F1
#
_cell.length_a   1.000
_cell.length_b   1.000
_cell.length_c   1.000
_cell.angle_alpha   90.00
_cell.angle_beta   90.00
_cell.angle_gamma   90.00
#
_symmetry.space_group_name_H-M   'P 1'
#
loop_
_entity.id
_entity.type
_entity.pdbx_description
1 polymer ?
#
loop_
_entity_poly.entity_id
_entity_poly.type
_entity_poly.pdbx_seq_one_letter_code
_entity_poly.pdbx_strand_id
1 'polypeptide(L)'
;MNSLIIFTLISILLATAYILELNIIEITTSDNKKDFKEDTIDFPLLITITFILPLLYYIFIYFNKKKTKECLLLIKGHFLNTINTLCITAFIKGLIKKEGPFKRNKTPDMYYNSSFPSGHSSILISSTLYFIYFNNKRNFKYDKILYFLMILLAILGCSTRILDGKHDIIDVIAGISLGIYVFIINIFLLKYELKKMK
;
A
#
# COMPACT_ATOMS: atom_id res chain seq x y z
N MET A 1 2.66 -17.35 -18.67
CA MET A 1 2.99 -16.02 -18.11
C MET A 1 2.91 -16.09 -16.58
N ASN A 2 3.85 -15.50 -15.85
CA ASN A 2 3.89 -15.57 -14.38
C ASN A 2 2.61 -14.94 -13.79
N SER A 3 1.91 -15.69 -12.92
CA SER A 3 0.60 -15.30 -12.37
C SER A 3 0.62 -13.98 -11.61
N LEU A 4 1.73 -13.65 -10.93
CA LEU A 4 1.93 -12.34 -10.30
C LEU A 4 1.93 -11.21 -11.33
N ILE A 5 2.57 -11.41 -12.49
CA ILE A 5 2.63 -10.39 -13.54
C ILE A 5 1.23 -10.17 -14.13
N ILE A 6 0.48 -11.25 -14.37
CA ILE A 6 -0.90 -11.16 -14.86
C ILE A 6 -1.74 -10.33 -13.89
N PHE A 7 -1.68 -10.63 -12.59
CA PHE A 7 -2.42 -9.89 -11.57
C PHE A 7 -2.02 -8.41 -11.54
N THR A 8 -0.74 -8.09 -11.70
CA THR A 8 -0.28 -6.70 -11.80
C THR A 8 -0.77 -5.99 -13.06
N LEU A 9 -0.73 -6.64 -14.21
CA LEU A 9 -1.25 -6.05 -15.45
C LEU A 9 -2.75 -5.77 -15.35
N ILE A 10 -3.52 -6.68 -14.75
CA ILE A 10 -4.95 -6.46 -14.46
C ILE A 10 -5.12 -5.28 -13.50
N SER A 11 -4.33 -5.22 -12.42
CA SER A 11 -4.40 -4.11 -11.45
C SER A 11 -4.12 -2.77 -12.11
N ILE A 12 -3.10 -2.70 -12.99
CA ILE A 12 -2.77 -1.49 -13.75
C ILE A 12 -3.92 -1.11 -14.69
N LEU A 13 -4.49 -2.08 -15.40
CA LEU A 13 -5.66 -1.83 -16.27
C LEU A 13 -6.85 -1.29 -15.47
N LEU A 14 -7.16 -1.87 -14.31
CA LEU A 14 -8.18 -1.34 -13.40
C LEU A 14 -7.85 0.07 -12.95
N ALA A 15 -6.60 0.36 -12.61
CA ALA A 15 -6.17 1.71 -12.26
C ALA A 15 -6.34 2.70 -13.43
N THR A 16 -6.21 2.28 -14.70
CA THR A 16 -6.52 3.18 -15.83
C THR A 16 -8.01 3.50 -15.94
N ALA A 17 -8.91 2.63 -15.44
CA ALA A 17 -10.33 2.96 -15.34
C ALA A 17 -10.62 4.07 -14.30
N TYR A 18 -9.68 4.40 -13.41
CA TYR A 18 -9.74 5.62 -12.59
C TYR A 18 -9.83 6.88 -13.45
N ILE A 19 -9.11 6.92 -14.59
CA ILE A 19 -9.11 8.05 -15.53
C ILE A 19 -10.51 8.24 -16.13
N LEU A 20 -11.32 7.19 -16.17
CA LEU A 20 -12.68 7.24 -16.73
C LEU A 20 -13.71 7.86 -15.77
N GLU A 21 -13.32 8.24 -14.54
CA GLU A 21 -14.18 8.89 -13.54
C GLU A 21 -15.59 8.28 -13.45
N LEU A 22 -15.67 6.96 -13.29
CA LEU A 22 -16.92 6.22 -13.34
C LEU A 22 -17.95 6.65 -12.26
N ASN A 23 -17.49 7.32 -11.18
CA ASN A 23 -18.29 8.02 -10.15
C ASN A 23 -19.57 7.27 -9.75
N ILE A 24 -19.42 5.99 -9.40
CA ILE A 24 -20.57 5.13 -9.12
C ILE A 24 -21.23 5.53 -7.80
N ILE A 25 -20.43 5.93 -6.81
CA ILE A 25 -20.91 6.28 -5.47
C ILE A 25 -20.27 7.60 -5.05
N GLU A 26 -21.10 8.59 -4.72
CA GLU A 26 -20.70 9.87 -4.16
C GLU A 26 -21.14 9.99 -2.70
N ILE A 27 -20.21 10.36 -1.82
CA ILE A 27 -20.46 10.54 -0.39
C ILE A 27 -19.97 11.92 0.02
N THR A 28 -20.91 12.80 0.36
CA THR A 28 -20.64 14.14 0.88
C THR A 28 -20.48 14.13 2.40
N THR A 29 -19.67 15.04 2.93
CA THR A 29 -19.43 15.16 4.37
C THR A 29 -19.85 16.53 4.89
N SER A 30 -20.27 16.59 6.16
CA SER A 30 -20.79 17.78 6.86
C SER A 30 -19.96 19.07 6.64
N ASP A 31 -20.64 20.21 6.60
CA ASP A 31 -20.06 21.55 6.36
C ASP A 31 -19.11 22.06 7.47
N ASN A 32 -19.14 21.44 8.66
CA ASN A 32 -18.28 21.79 9.80
C ASN A 32 -16.88 21.14 9.69
N LYS A 33 -16.25 21.33 8.54
CA LYS A 33 -14.91 20.81 8.25
C LYS A 33 -13.84 21.64 8.96
N LYS A 34 -12.91 20.97 9.64
CA LYS A 34 -11.74 21.56 10.31
C LYS A 34 -10.67 21.98 9.28
N ASP A 35 -9.73 22.82 9.71
CA ASP A 35 -8.62 23.29 8.88
C ASP A 35 -7.62 22.18 8.58
N PHE A 36 -7.11 22.18 7.36
CA PHE A 36 -6.16 21.20 6.86
C PHE A 36 -4.80 21.33 7.54
N LYS A 37 -4.24 20.22 8.02
CA LYS A 37 -2.85 20.14 8.50
C LYS A 37 -1.93 19.59 7.43
N GLU A 38 -0.66 19.97 7.49
CA GLU A 38 0.40 19.35 6.66
C GLU A 38 0.49 17.84 6.95
N ASP A 39 0.93 17.08 5.95
CA ASP A 39 1.07 15.63 6.09
C ASP A 39 2.26 15.30 6.98
N THR A 40 2.04 14.62 8.09
CA THR A 40 3.13 14.09 8.94
C THR A 40 3.99 13.09 8.16
N ILE A 41 3.34 12.25 7.35
CA ILE A 41 3.96 11.39 6.35
C ILE A 41 3.46 11.84 4.98
N ASP A 42 4.30 12.55 4.23
CA ASP A 42 3.98 12.91 2.86
C ASP A 42 4.17 11.71 1.91
N PHE A 43 3.72 11.87 0.66
CA PHE A 43 3.81 10.80 -0.33
C PHE A 43 5.28 10.42 -0.67
N PRO A 44 6.22 11.36 -0.85
CA PRO A 44 7.64 11.04 -1.01
C PRO A 44 8.22 10.19 0.13
N LEU A 45 7.91 10.52 1.39
CA LEU A 45 8.35 9.74 2.54
C LEU A 45 7.72 8.34 2.53
N LEU A 46 6.43 8.23 2.19
CA LEU A 46 5.78 6.93 2.04
C LEU A 46 6.49 6.04 1.01
N ILE A 47 6.82 6.58 -0.16
CA ILE A 47 7.56 5.83 -1.20
C ILE A 47 8.96 5.46 -0.70
N THR A 48 9.62 6.35 0.02
CA THR A 48 10.94 6.07 0.61
C THR A 48 10.87 4.87 1.57
N ILE A 49 9.87 4.85 2.46
CA ILE A 49 9.67 3.78 3.45
C ILE A 49 9.27 2.45 2.78
N THR A 50 8.48 2.49 1.71
CA THR A 50 7.83 1.28 1.15
C THR A 50 8.51 0.71 -0.10
N PHE A 51 9.35 1.50 -0.77
CA PHE A 51 10.16 1.07 -1.92
C PHE A 51 11.65 1.18 -1.65
N ILE A 52 12.16 2.38 -1.33
CA ILE A 52 13.60 2.65 -1.33
C ILE A 52 14.29 1.88 -0.20
N LEU A 53 13.81 2.01 1.04
CA LEU A 53 14.39 1.29 2.18
C LEU A 53 14.31 -0.23 2.02
N PRO A 54 13.17 -0.84 1.64
CA PRO A 54 13.10 -2.27 1.33
C PRO A 54 14.05 -2.68 0.21
N LEU A 55 14.21 -1.88 -0.85
CA LEU A 55 15.15 -2.19 -1.93
C LEU A 55 16.58 -2.27 -1.41
N LEU A 56 17.04 -1.28 -0.65
CA LEU A 56 18.37 -1.26 -0.05
C LEU A 56 18.56 -2.46 0.89
N TYR A 57 17.56 -2.76 1.71
CA TYR A 57 17.56 -3.94 2.59
C TYR A 57 17.67 -5.25 1.81
N TYR A 58 16.89 -5.40 0.74
CA TYR A 58 16.89 -6.60 -0.10
C TYR A 58 18.20 -6.76 -0.87
N ILE A 59 18.81 -5.66 -1.34
CA ILE A 59 20.13 -5.65 -1.94
C ILE A 59 21.16 -6.17 -0.92
N PHE A 60 21.16 -5.63 0.30
CA PHE A 60 22.03 -6.09 1.38
C PHE A 60 21.87 -7.59 1.66
N ILE A 61 20.62 -8.07 1.75
CA ILE A 61 20.34 -9.51 1.96
C ILE A 61 20.80 -10.35 0.76
N TYR A 62 20.59 -9.88 -0.46
CA TYR A 62 20.95 -10.60 -1.68
C TYR A 62 22.46 -10.80 -1.81
N PHE A 63 23.26 -9.82 -1.38
CA PHE A 63 24.73 -9.94 -1.38
C PHE A 63 25.28 -10.76 -0.21
N ASN A 64 24.68 -10.65 0.98
CA ASN A 64 25.19 -11.30 2.20
C ASN A 64 24.65 -12.72 2.45
N LYS A 65 23.59 -13.13 1.77
CA LYS A 65 22.99 -14.47 1.90
C LYS A 65 22.96 -15.16 0.55
N LYS A 66 23.08 -16.50 0.53
CA LYS A 66 23.11 -17.34 -0.69
C LYS A 66 22.13 -16.83 -1.74
N LYS A 67 22.68 -16.35 -2.87
CA LYS A 67 21.95 -15.89 -4.05
C LYS A 67 21.13 -17.04 -4.60
N THR A 68 19.81 -16.91 -4.57
CA THR A 68 18.89 -17.93 -5.08
C THR A 68 17.84 -17.29 -5.95
N LYS A 69 17.37 -18.02 -6.97
CA LYS A 69 16.25 -17.60 -7.81
C LYS A 69 15.00 -17.32 -6.96
N GLU A 70 14.80 -18.09 -5.89
CA GLU A 70 13.75 -17.85 -4.89
C GLU A 70 13.85 -16.45 -4.27
N CYS A 71 15.06 -16.02 -3.84
CA CYS A 71 15.25 -14.70 -3.26
C CYS A 71 14.87 -13.58 -4.23
N LEU A 72 15.27 -13.68 -5.50
CA LEU A 72 14.89 -12.71 -6.54
C LEU A 72 13.37 -12.68 -6.75
N LEU A 73 12.71 -13.83 -6.73
CA LEU A 73 11.25 -13.89 -6.86
C LEU A 73 10.54 -13.26 -5.66
N LEU A 74 11.02 -13.47 -4.44
CA LEU A 74 10.49 -12.83 -3.23
C LEU A 74 10.67 -11.31 -3.26
N ILE A 75 11.82 -10.82 -3.72
CA ILE A 75 12.08 -9.37 -3.86
C ILE A 75 11.12 -8.78 -4.91
N LYS A 76 11.00 -9.42 -6.07
CA LYS A 76 10.06 -9.02 -7.13
C LYS A 76 8.62 -8.97 -6.60
N GLY A 77 8.21 -9.97 -5.83
CA GLY A 77 6.86 -10.04 -5.27
C GLY A 77 6.53 -8.86 -4.35
N HIS A 78 7.51 -8.32 -3.59
CA HIS A 78 7.28 -7.14 -2.74
C HIS A 78 6.88 -5.93 -3.58
N PHE A 79 7.66 -5.63 -4.62
CA PHE A 79 7.40 -4.46 -5.45
C PHE A 79 6.10 -4.60 -6.25
N LEU A 80 5.81 -5.81 -6.76
CA LEU A 80 4.53 -6.08 -7.40
C LEU A 80 3.37 -5.94 -6.41
N ASN A 81 3.54 -6.38 -5.15
CA ASN A 81 2.54 -6.20 -4.10
C ASN A 81 2.24 -4.71 -3.84
N THR A 82 3.28 -3.88 -3.74
CA THR A 82 3.11 -2.44 -3.52
C THR A 82 2.45 -1.75 -4.72
N ILE A 83 2.86 -2.10 -5.95
CA ILE A 83 2.23 -1.60 -7.19
C ILE A 83 0.75 -2.00 -7.25
N ASN A 84 0.41 -3.26 -6.97
CA ASN A 84 -0.97 -3.73 -6.98
C ASN A 84 -1.81 -3.01 -5.93
N THR A 85 -1.23 -2.75 -4.75
CA THR A 85 -1.91 -2.01 -3.68
C THR A 85 -2.21 -0.57 -4.10
N LEU A 86 -1.26 0.11 -4.74
CA LEU A 86 -1.44 1.45 -5.31
C LEU A 86 -2.54 1.45 -6.38
N CYS A 87 -2.45 0.56 -7.35
CA CYS A 87 -3.37 0.47 -8.47
C CYS A 87 -4.81 0.16 -8.03
N ILE A 88 -5.00 -0.82 -7.15
CA ILE A 88 -6.33 -1.19 -6.66
C ILE A 88 -6.89 -0.09 -5.76
N THR A 89 -6.06 0.57 -4.95
CA THR A 89 -6.51 1.73 -4.16
C THR A 89 -6.96 2.88 -5.07
N ALA A 90 -6.20 3.19 -6.12
CA ALA A 90 -6.58 4.21 -7.09
C ALA A 90 -7.90 3.85 -7.78
N PHE A 91 -8.04 2.60 -8.23
CA PHE A 91 -9.29 2.13 -8.83
C PHE A 91 -10.50 2.33 -7.90
N ILE A 92 -10.42 1.87 -6.64
CA ILE A 92 -11.53 2.04 -5.68
C ILE A 92 -11.83 3.53 -5.41
N LYS A 93 -10.79 4.39 -5.35
CA LYS A 93 -10.97 5.85 -5.22
C LYS A 93 -11.75 6.47 -6.38
N GLY A 94 -11.63 5.90 -7.59
CA GLY A 94 -12.39 6.33 -8.77
C GLY A 94 -13.82 5.82 -8.79
N LEU A 95 -14.08 4.69 -8.14
CA LEU A 95 -15.44 4.15 -7.98
C LEU A 95 -16.21 4.89 -6.87
N ILE A 96 -15.54 5.17 -5.76
CA ILE A 96 -16.13 5.76 -4.55
C ILE A 96 -15.51 7.15 -4.33
N LYS A 97 -16.22 8.17 -4.81
CA LYS A 97 -15.87 9.57 -4.55
C LYS A 97 -16.45 9.99 -3.20
N LYS A 98 -15.65 9.82 -2.15
CA LYS A 98 -15.96 10.33 -0.82
C LYS A 98 -15.20 11.61 -0.55
N GLU A 99 -15.89 12.66 -0.12
CA GLU A 99 -15.24 13.89 0.32
C GLU A 99 -14.39 13.67 1.58
N GLY A 100 -13.27 14.40 1.66
CA GLY A 100 -12.46 14.42 2.87
C GLY A 100 -13.14 15.14 4.04
N PRO A 101 -12.84 14.76 5.30
CA PRO A 101 -13.45 15.36 6.48
C PRO A 101 -13.04 16.82 6.77
N PHE A 102 -12.11 17.39 6.00
CA PHE A 102 -11.47 18.68 6.27
C PHE A 102 -11.58 19.63 5.06
N LYS A 103 -11.62 20.94 5.33
CA LYS A 103 -11.75 21.99 4.30
C LYS A 103 -10.43 22.05 3.54
N ARG A 104 -10.46 21.66 2.28
CA ARG A 104 -9.35 21.90 1.36
C ARG A 104 -9.54 23.25 0.70
N ASN A 105 -8.49 24.06 0.62
CA ASN A 105 -8.50 25.23 -0.25
C ASN A 105 -8.84 24.75 -1.66
N LYS A 106 -9.90 25.31 -2.25
CA LYS A 106 -10.35 24.98 -3.61
C LYS A 106 -9.31 25.50 -4.61
N THR A 107 -8.20 24.78 -4.78
CA THR A 107 -7.40 24.92 -6.00
C THR A 107 -8.08 24.15 -7.13
N PRO A 108 -7.97 24.59 -8.39
CA PRO A 108 -8.66 23.98 -9.52
C PRO A 108 -8.21 22.56 -9.86
N ASP A 109 -7.13 22.07 -9.23
CA ASP A 109 -6.55 20.74 -9.46
C ASP A 109 -7.34 19.66 -8.67
N MET A 110 -8.63 19.57 -8.96
CA MET A 110 -9.66 18.83 -8.22
C MET A 110 -9.66 17.32 -8.48
N TYR A 111 -8.52 16.72 -8.86
CA TYR A 111 -8.38 15.29 -9.18
C TYR A 111 -8.12 14.39 -7.95
N TYR A 112 -7.88 14.98 -6.77
CA TYR A 112 -7.40 14.26 -5.57
C TYR A 112 -8.37 14.25 -4.37
N ASN A 113 -9.66 14.50 -4.57
CA ASN A 113 -10.61 14.73 -3.46
C ASN A 113 -11.24 13.49 -2.83
N SER A 114 -11.03 12.29 -3.39
CA SER A 114 -11.53 11.06 -2.78
C SER A 114 -10.71 10.68 -1.55
N SER A 115 -11.31 10.75 -0.37
CA SER A 115 -10.73 10.29 0.89
C SER A 115 -10.78 8.76 1.01
N PHE A 116 -11.85 8.12 0.55
CA PHE A 116 -12.01 6.66 0.67
C PHE A 116 -11.34 5.88 -0.48
N PRO A 117 -10.65 4.75 -0.21
CA PRO A 117 -10.06 4.36 1.06
C PRO A 117 -8.70 5.07 1.28
N SER A 118 -8.13 4.97 2.47
CA SER A 118 -6.82 5.58 2.77
C SER A 118 -5.67 4.84 2.07
N GLY A 119 -5.01 5.50 1.11
CA GLY A 119 -3.89 4.92 0.37
C GLY A 119 -2.60 4.75 1.18
N HIS A 120 -2.31 5.68 2.09
CA HIS A 120 -1.18 5.50 3.01
C HIS A 120 -1.38 4.25 3.89
N SER A 121 -2.59 4.07 4.40
CA SER A 121 -2.92 2.92 5.25
C SER A 121 -2.81 1.61 4.48
N SER A 122 -3.33 1.53 3.26
CA SER A 122 -3.24 0.31 2.44
C SER A 122 -1.81 -0.05 2.10
N ILE A 123 -1.00 0.91 1.67
CA ILE A 123 0.39 0.68 1.25
C ILE A 123 1.28 0.31 2.45
N LEU A 124 1.18 1.04 3.56
CA LEU A 124 1.97 0.75 4.77
C LEU A 124 1.68 -0.65 5.29
N ILE A 125 0.41 -1.03 5.42
CA ILE A 125 0.02 -2.36 5.90
C ILE A 125 0.49 -3.46 4.95
N SER A 126 0.19 -3.30 3.65
CA SER A 126 0.56 -4.30 2.63
C SER A 126 2.07 -4.50 2.57
N SER A 127 2.86 -3.41 2.59
CA SER A 127 4.32 -3.45 2.57
C SER A 127 4.89 -4.07 3.86
N THR A 128 4.38 -3.68 5.03
CA THR A 128 4.81 -4.24 6.32
C THR A 128 4.56 -5.74 6.42
N LEU A 129 3.37 -6.21 6.02
CA LEU A 129 3.04 -7.64 6.01
C LEU A 129 3.95 -8.42 5.05
N TYR A 130 4.21 -7.88 3.86
CA TYR A 130 5.12 -8.50 2.91
C TYR A 130 6.55 -8.58 3.46
N PHE A 131 7.02 -7.51 4.07
CA PHE A 131 8.35 -7.46 4.67
C PHE A 131 8.51 -8.50 5.79
N ILE A 132 7.50 -8.67 6.64
CA ILE A 132 7.47 -9.72 7.67
C ILE A 132 7.52 -11.11 7.01
N TYR A 133 6.71 -11.35 5.98
CA TYR A 133 6.71 -12.62 5.24
C TYR A 133 8.07 -12.94 4.62
N PHE A 134 8.71 -11.96 3.98
CA PHE A 134 10.03 -12.10 3.38
C PHE A 134 11.07 -12.57 4.42
N ASN A 135 11.11 -11.89 5.57
CA ASN A 135 12.09 -12.19 6.62
C ASN A 135 11.86 -13.55 7.26
N ASN A 136 10.59 -13.94 7.48
CA ASN A 136 10.23 -15.27 7.97
C ASN A 136 10.72 -16.35 7.00
N LYS A 137 10.56 -16.14 5.68
CA LYS A 137 11.06 -17.08 4.67
C LYS A 137 12.59 -17.19 4.60
N ARG A 138 13.30 -16.17 5.05
CA ARG A 138 14.77 -16.13 5.04
C ARG A 138 15.40 -16.49 6.40
N ASN A 139 14.59 -16.85 7.40
CA ASN A 139 15.03 -17.22 8.75
C ASN A 139 16.01 -16.19 9.36
N PHE A 140 15.63 -14.91 9.35
CA PHE A 140 16.51 -13.84 9.83
C PHE A 140 16.57 -13.77 11.36
N LYS A 141 17.77 -13.62 11.94
CA LYS A 141 18.04 -13.76 13.39
C LYS A 141 17.47 -12.63 14.27
N TYR A 142 17.19 -11.45 13.71
CA TYR A 142 16.66 -10.28 14.44
C TYR A 142 15.24 -9.89 13.99
N ASP A 143 14.49 -10.88 13.54
CA ASP A 143 13.15 -10.74 13.00
C ASP A 143 12.16 -10.07 13.96
N LYS A 144 12.12 -10.46 15.24
CA LYS A 144 11.11 -9.98 16.20
C LYS A 144 11.14 -8.47 16.47
N ILE A 145 12.33 -7.91 16.73
CA ILE A 145 12.48 -6.45 16.97
C ILE A 145 12.11 -5.69 15.70
N LEU A 146 12.58 -6.18 14.56
CA LEU A 146 12.29 -5.56 13.27
C LEU A 146 10.79 -5.62 12.94
N TYR A 147 10.10 -6.71 13.27
CA TYR A 147 8.65 -6.84 13.12
C TYR A 147 7.91 -5.85 13.99
N PHE A 148 8.31 -5.74 15.26
CA PHE A 148 7.73 -4.76 16.17
C PHE A 148 7.87 -3.34 15.63
N LEU A 149 9.06 -2.95 15.16
CA LEU A 149 9.30 -1.63 14.59
C LEU A 149 8.46 -1.36 13.33
N MET A 150 8.36 -2.33 12.41
CA MET A 150 7.57 -2.17 11.18
C MET A 150 6.06 -2.10 11.46
N ILE A 151 5.57 -2.89 12.42
CA ILE A 151 4.17 -2.83 12.86
C ILE A 151 3.89 -1.49 13.53
N LEU A 152 4.77 -1.03 14.41
CA LEU A 152 4.65 0.26 15.08
C LEU A 152 4.63 1.41 14.06
N LEU A 153 5.54 1.41 13.10
CA LEU A 153 5.56 2.41 12.02
C LEU A 153 4.28 2.39 11.19
N ALA A 154 3.74 1.21 10.87
CA ALA A 154 2.48 1.10 10.15
C ALA A 154 1.30 1.65 10.96
N ILE A 155 1.21 1.34 12.26
CA ILE A 155 0.16 1.85 13.15
C ILE A 155 0.25 3.36 13.30
N LEU A 156 1.45 3.89 13.57
CA LEU A 156 1.68 5.33 13.68
C LEU A 156 1.36 6.03 12.37
N GLY A 157 1.79 5.48 11.23
CA GLY A 157 1.47 6.03 9.91
C GLY A 157 -0.02 6.05 9.61
N CYS A 158 -0.76 4.98 9.94
CA CYS A 158 -2.23 4.98 9.83
C CYS A 158 -2.86 6.03 10.77
N SER A 159 -2.36 6.15 12.00
CA SER A 159 -2.88 7.10 12.99
C SER A 159 -2.69 8.55 12.55
N THR A 160 -1.54 8.87 11.92
CA THR A 160 -1.29 10.22 11.40
C THR A 160 -2.34 10.64 10.38
N ARG A 161 -2.94 9.72 9.62
CA ARG A 161 -3.98 10.06 8.64
C ARG A 161 -5.24 10.66 9.26
N ILE A 162 -5.55 10.24 10.48
CA ILE A 162 -6.67 10.77 11.26
C ILE A 162 -6.24 12.07 11.94
N LEU A 163 -5.03 12.11 12.54
CA LEU A 163 -4.51 13.28 13.25
C LEU A 163 -4.26 14.49 12.33
N ASP A 164 -3.79 14.24 11.11
CA ASP A 164 -3.56 15.22 10.04
C ASP A 164 -4.87 15.63 9.35
N GLY A 165 -5.99 14.97 9.69
CA GLY A 165 -7.30 15.26 9.13
C GLY A 165 -7.47 14.89 7.65
N LYS A 166 -6.75 13.89 7.16
CA LYS A 166 -6.88 13.45 5.76
C LYS A 166 -8.00 12.44 5.56
N HIS A 167 -8.26 11.65 6.59
CA HIS A 167 -9.13 10.49 6.54
C HIS A 167 -9.92 10.36 7.84
N ASP A 168 -11.14 9.88 7.74
CA ASP A 168 -11.83 9.38 8.93
C ASP A 168 -11.39 7.95 9.26
N ILE A 169 -11.87 7.44 10.39
CA ILE A 169 -11.51 6.10 10.87
C ILE A 169 -11.93 5.02 9.85
N ILE A 170 -13.07 5.20 9.18
CA ILE A 170 -13.59 4.25 8.20
C ILE A 170 -12.68 4.17 6.97
N ASP A 171 -12.20 5.30 6.47
CA ASP A 171 -11.24 5.36 5.36
C ASP A 171 -9.95 4.61 5.69
N VAL A 172 -9.46 4.76 6.94
CA VAL A 172 -8.25 4.09 7.43
C VAL A 172 -8.47 2.59 7.57
N ILE A 173 -9.57 2.15 8.21
CA ILE A 173 -9.91 0.72 8.35
C ILE A 173 -10.09 0.06 6.98
N ALA A 174 -10.74 0.73 6.04
CA ALA A 174 -10.88 0.24 4.67
C ALA A 174 -9.53 0.15 3.96
N GLY A 175 -8.65 1.14 4.16
CA GLY A 175 -7.28 1.10 3.67
C GLY A 175 -6.49 -0.09 4.23
N ILE A 176 -6.52 -0.30 5.55
CA ILE A 176 -5.88 -1.44 6.22
C ILE A 176 -6.41 -2.76 5.65
N SER A 177 -7.73 -2.90 5.55
CA SER A 177 -8.39 -4.11 5.05
C SER A 177 -7.99 -4.40 3.59
N LEU A 178 -7.93 -3.37 2.76
CA LEU A 178 -7.48 -3.46 1.38
C LEU A 178 -6.02 -3.90 1.29
N GLY A 179 -5.14 -3.32 2.12
CA GLY A 179 -3.73 -3.71 2.18
C GLY A 179 -3.55 -5.18 2.55
N ILE A 180 -4.30 -5.67 3.54
CA ILE A 180 -4.31 -7.10 3.93
C ILE A 180 -4.79 -7.97 2.75
N TYR A 181 -5.89 -7.59 2.11
CA TYR A 181 -6.48 -8.34 1.00
C TYR A 181 -5.50 -8.50 -0.18
N VAL A 182 -4.87 -7.39 -0.61
CA VAL A 182 -3.90 -7.41 -1.71
C VAL A 182 -2.68 -8.27 -1.34
N PHE A 183 -2.19 -8.15 -0.11
CA PHE A 183 -1.10 -8.98 0.40
C PHE A 183 -1.45 -10.48 0.34
N ILE A 184 -2.63 -10.89 0.80
CA ILE A 184 -3.06 -12.31 0.79
C ILE A 184 -3.07 -12.87 -0.64
N ILE A 185 -3.65 -12.14 -1.59
CA ILE A 185 -3.67 -12.55 -3.01
C ILE A 185 -2.25 -12.65 -3.55
N ASN A 186 -1.41 -11.64 -3.28
CA ASN A 186 -0.04 -11.63 -3.77
C ASN A 186 0.76 -12.84 -3.24
N ILE A 187 0.65 -13.14 -1.95
CA ILE A 187 1.32 -14.30 -1.34
C ILE A 187 0.79 -15.63 -1.88
N PHE A 188 -0.52 -15.74 -2.13
CA PHE A 188 -1.10 -16.93 -2.73
C PHE A 188 -0.49 -17.21 -4.12
N LEU A 189 -0.45 -16.20 -4.99
CA LEU A 189 0.14 -16.31 -6.33
C LEU A 189 1.65 -16.55 -6.26
N LEU A 190 2.36 -15.86 -5.35
CA LEU A 190 3.79 -16.06 -5.13
C LEU A 190 4.13 -17.49 -4.70
N LYS A 191 3.35 -18.08 -3.79
CA LYS A 191 3.53 -19.47 -3.36
C LYS A 191 3.31 -20.44 -4.53
N TYR A 192 2.34 -20.17 -5.40
CA TYR A 192 2.11 -20.96 -6.60
C TYR A 192 3.32 -20.91 -7.56
N GLU A 193 3.90 -19.73 -7.78
CA GLU A 193 5.12 -19.59 -8.59
C GLU A 193 6.34 -20.26 -7.95
N LEU A 194 6.52 -20.13 -6.63
CA LEU A 194 7.60 -20.80 -5.89
C LEU A 194 7.51 -22.32 -5.99
N LYS A 195 6.29 -22.89 -6.01
CA LYS A 195 6.08 -24.33 -6.16
C LYS A 195 6.51 -24.84 -7.53
N LYS A 196 6.35 -24.03 -8.60
CA LYS A 196 6.79 -24.38 -9.96
C LYS A 196 8.31 -24.37 -10.14
N MET A 197 9.03 -23.71 -9.24
CA MET A 197 10.50 -23.63 -9.27
C MET A 197 11.19 -24.83 -8.61
N LYS A 198 10.44 -25.63 -7.85
CA LYS A 198 10.91 -26.88 -7.26
C LYS A 198 10.65 -28.03 -8.23
#